data_AF-A0ABC8UYH2-F1
#
_entry.id   AF-A0ABC8UYH2-F1
#
_cell.length_a   1.000
_cell.length_b   1.000
_cell.length_c   1.000
_cell.angle_alpha   90.00
_cell.angle_beta   90.00
_cell.angle_gamma   90.00
#
_symmetry.space_group_name_H-M   'P 1'
#
loop_
_entity.id
_entity.type
_entity.pdbx_description
1 polymer ?
#
loop_
_entity_poly.entity_id
_entity_poly.type
_entity_poly.pdbx_seq_one_letter_code
_entity_poly.pdbx_strand_id
1 'polypeptide(L)'
;MKSVIDSTSAAAPAVVLACMAATVTLLMATSTESSSSTTEGEALLNSGWWWNTDVENHCNWEAIICNKAGFVVMVNVTNSSIRRGGTLGDLNLSSFPHLEHLDLSNSCLNGSLPTQIGSLTKLTHLSLRDNFLITGTYGYIAPEFAYTMVVTEKCDVYSFGVVALETIMGTHPGELLTSLLSSSDQNLMLNDVLDPRLSPQTDPLLAQDVLLVATLAFACLRSEPKSRPTMKQVSQEFLARRRRPAAKPLHAVSLWRLRNKDGNFLLN
;
A
#
# COMPACT_ATOMS: atom_id res chain seq x y z
N MET A 1 -56.07 -21.38 -36.76
CA MET A 1 -55.59 -21.72 -38.11
C MET A 1 -54.32 -20.93 -38.32
N LYS A 2 -53.14 -21.54 -38.13
CA LYS A 2 -52.33 -22.18 -39.20
C LYS A 2 -52.03 -21.19 -40.34
N SER A 3 -50.82 -20.94 -40.83
CA SER A 3 -49.44 -21.39 -40.58
C SER A 3 -48.68 -20.97 -41.85
N VAL A 4 -47.60 -20.19 -41.77
CA VAL A 4 -46.60 -20.02 -42.85
C VAL A 4 -45.25 -19.82 -42.12
N ILE A 5 -44.54 -20.90 -41.83
CA ILE A 5 -43.46 -21.58 -42.59
C ILE A 5 -42.09 -20.95 -42.32
N ASP A 6 -41.21 -21.82 -41.82
CA ASP A 6 -39.77 -21.72 -41.62
C ASP A 6 -39.00 -21.09 -42.79
N SER A 7 -37.88 -20.44 -42.48
CA SER A 7 -36.60 -20.71 -43.15
C SER A 7 -35.41 -20.17 -42.34
N THR A 8 -34.53 -21.11 -42.04
CA THR A 8 -33.16 -21.04 -41.55
C THR A 8 -32.26 -20.06 -42.31
N SER A 9 -31.37 -19.36 -41.62
CA SER A 9 -29.99 -19.11 -42.11
C SER A 9 -29.12 -18.52 -41.01
N ALA A 10 -28.25 -19.37 -40.45
CA ALA A 10 -27.12 -18.96 -39.64
C ALA A 10 -26.14 -18.15 -40.50
N ALA A 11 -25.77 -16.95 -40.04
CA ALA A 11 -24.73 -16.14 -40.66
C ALA A 11 -23.78 -15.64 -39.57
N ALA A 12 -22.61 -16.30 -39.48
CA ALA A 12 -21.28 -15.70 -39.38
C ALA A 12 -20.26 -16.76 -38.96
N PRO A 13 -19.58 -17.43 -39.91
CA PRO A 13 -18.39 -18.22 -39.62
C PRO A 13 -17.14 -17.34 -39.59
N ALA A 14 -16.15 -17.87 -38.87
CA ALA A 14 -14.78 -17.41 -38.77
C ALA A 14 -14.14 -17.01 -40.12
N VAL A 15 -13.49 -15.85 -40.11
CA VAL A 15 -12.39 -15.46 -41.00
C VAL A 15 -11.17 -15.35 -40.07
N VAL A 16 -10.53 -16.46 -39.68
CA VAL A 16 -9.41 -17.09 -40.40
C VAL A 16 -8.47 -16.06 -41.02
N LEU A 17 -7.47 -15.66 -40.22
CA LEU A 17 -6.06 -15.72 -40.61
C LEU A 17 -5.61 -14.86 -41.80
N ALA A 18 -5.65 -13.53 -41.64
CA ALA A 18 -4.83 -12.55 -42.36
C ALA A 18 -4.61 -11.38 -41.38
N CYS A 19 -3.43 -11.14 -40.81
CA CYS A 19 -2.27 -10.55 -41.47
C CYS A 19 -0.99 -10.85 -40.67
N MET A 20 -0.51 -12.09 -40.75
CA MET A 20 0.91 -12.38 -40.56
C MET A 20 1.59 -12.33 -41.93
N ALA A 21 2.62 -11.50 -42.03
CA ALA A 21 3.60 -11.32 -43.11
C ALA A 21 3.38 -10.18 -44.13
N ALA A 22 4.49 -9.41 -44.28
CA ALA A 22 4.84 -8.41 -45.30
C ALA A 22 4.31 -6.98 -45.01
N THR A 23 5.12 -5.93 -44.78
CA THR A 23 6.51 -5.62 -45.13
C THR A 23 6.99 -4.42 -44.31
N VAL A 24 8.24 -4.43 -43.80
CA VAL A 24 9.26 -3.36 -44.04
C VAL A 24 10.64 -3.98 -43.80
N THR A 25 11.30 -4.41 -44.87
CA THR A 25 12.76 -4.53 -44.91
C THR A 25 13.30 -3.27 -45.55
N LEU A 26 13.50 -2.20 -44.77
CA LEU A 26 14.45 -1.13 -45.09
C LEU A 26 14.79 -0.27 -43.85
N LEU A 27 15.38 -0.90 -42.84
CA LEU A 27 16.51 -0.37 -42.05
C LEU A 27 16.95 -1.47 -41.06
N MET A 28 17.73 -2.45 -41.52
CA MET A 28 18.45 -3.32 -40.60
C MET A 28 19.82 -2.71 -40.35
N ALA A 29 19.87 -1.83 -39.35
CA ALA A 29 21.06 -1.55 -38.55
C ALA A 29 20.58 -1.04 -37.17
N THR A 30 20.29 -2.02 -36.32
CA THR A 30 20.16 -1.92 -34.85
C THR A 30 19.39 -0.72 -34.31
N SER A 31 18.06 -0.80 -34.26
CA SER A 31 17.40 -0.34 -33.03
C SER A 31 17.75 -1.37 -31.97
N THR A 32 18.89 -1.18 -31.30
CA THR A 32 19.00 -1.69 -29.93
C THR A 32 17.85 -1.04 -29.18
N GLU A 33 16.72 -1.74 -29.07
CA GLU A 33 16.01 -1.76 -27.81
C GLU A 33 17.00 -2.37 -26.81
N SER A 34 17.93 -1.54 -26.34
CA SER A 34 18.52 -1.80 -25.06
C SER A 34 17.33 -1.71 -24.11
N SER A 35 16.79 -2.87 -23.76
CA SER A 35 16.58 -3.12 -22.35
C SER A 35 17.92 -2.79 -21.70
N SER A 36 18.14 -1.52 -21.37
CA SER A 36 19.33 -1.10 -20.66
C SER A 36 19.17 -1.73 -19.29
N SER A 37 19.65 -2.96 -19.16
CA SER A 37 20.06 -3.54 -17.90
C SER A 37 21.15 -2.61 -17.40
N THR A 38 20.74 -1.51 -16.76
CA THR A 38 21.65 -0.53 -16.18
C THR A 38 22.55 -1.28 -15.24
N THR A 39 23.85 -1.22 -15.51
CA THR A 39 24.84 -1.90 -14.66
C THR A 39 24.82 -1.27 -13.26
N GLU A 40 25.34 -1.96 -12.25
CA GLU A 40 25.41 -1.42 -10.88
C GLU A 40 26.16 -0.07 -10.87
N GLY A 41 27.28 0.03 -11.58
CA GLY A 41 28.03 1.28 -11.72
C GLY A 41 27.25 2.42 -12.38
N GLU A 42 26.49 2.14 -13.44
CA GLU A 42 25.62 3.14 -14.08
C GLU A 42 24.47 3.56 -13.17
N ALA A 43 23.87 2.64 -12.41
CA ALA A 43 22.82 2.95 -11.46
C ALA A 43 23.33 3.86 -10.33
N LEU A 44 24.57 3.64 -9.86
CA LEU A 44 25.23 4.51 -8.88
C LEU A 44 25.55 5.89 -9.48
N LEU A 45 26.05 5.96 -10.71
CA LEU A 45 26.34 7.25 -11.37
C LEU A 45 25.05 8.08 -11.58
N ASN A 46 24.00 7.43 -12.07
CA ASN A 46 22.74 8.07 -12.42
C ASN A 46 21.96 8.58 -11.20
N SER A 47 22.21 8.03 -10.00
CA SER A 47 21.59 8.53 -8.77
C SER A 47 22.08 9.94 -8.40
N GLY A 48 23.25 10.34 -8.90
CA GLY A 48 23.88 11.63 -8.58
C GLY A 48 24.39 11.74 -7.13
N TRP A 49 24.44 10.63 -6.38
CA TRP A 49 24.93 10.61 -4.99
C TRP A 49 26.46 10.52 -4.91
N TRP A 50 27.08 9.91 -5.92
CA TRP A 50 28.52 9.82 -6.06
C TRP A 50 29.02 10.77 -7.15
N TRP A 51 30.26 11.23 -6.99
CA TRP A 51 30.95 12.13 -7.92
C TRP A 51 31.94 11.38 -8.81
N ASN A 52 32.12 10.07 -8.61
CA ASN A 52 33.02 9.26 -9.41
C ASN A 52 32.34 8.84 -10.71
N THR A 53 33.06 8.92 -11.83
CA THR A 53 32.54 8.61 -13.17
C THR A 53 33.03 7.27 -13.71
N ASP A 54 33.94 6.60 -13.00
CA ASP A 54 34.47 5.29 -13.37
C ASP A 54 33.50 4.17 -12.96
N VAL A 55 32.50 3.93 -13.81
CA VAL A 55 31.45 2.92 -13.60
C VAL A 55 31.97 1.48 -13.63
N GLU A 56 33.06 1.22 -14.36
CA GLU A 56 33.66 -0.12 -14.45
C GLU A 56 34.30 -0.51 -13.11
N ASN A 57 34.90 0.46 -12.41
CA ASN A 57 35.51 0.26 -11.09
C ASN A 57 34.64 0.77 -9.93
N HIS A 58 33.33 0.61 -10.03
CA HIS A 58 32.37 1.04 -8.99
C HIS A 58 32.65 0.47 -7.60
N CYS A 59 33.28 -0.71 -7.49
CA CYS A 59 33.70 -1.30 -6.22
C CYS A 59 34.80 -0.53 -5.48
N ASN A 60 35.48 0.40 -6.15
CA ASN A 60 36.47 1.29 -5.53
C ASN A 60 35.85 2.60 -5.04
N TRP A 61 34.54 2.79 -5.27
CA TRP A 61 33.87 4.01 -4.85
C TRP A 61 33.74 4.05 -3.33
N GLU A 62 33.84 5.25 -2.77
CA GLU A 62 33.57 5.47 -1.36
C GLU A 62 32.15 4.97 -1.02
N ALA A 63 31.98 4.36 0.15
CA ALA A 63 30.72 3.82 0.63
C ALA A 63 30.17 2.60 -0.14
N ILE A 64 30.88 2.04 -1.13
CA ILE A 64 30.49 0.84 -1.88
C ILE A 64 31.39 -0.33 -1.51
N ILE A 65 30.79 -1.49 -1.23
CA ILE A 65 31.51 -2.74 -1.00
C ILE A 65 30.91 -3.82 -1.89
N CYS A 66 31.79 -4.50 -2.64
CA CYS A 66 31.44 -5.59 -3.52
C CYS A 66 31.90 -6.95 -2.99
N ASN A 67 31.26 -8.02 -3.45
CA ASN A 67 31.76 -9.37 -3.26
C ASN A 67 32.94 -9.70 -4.20
N LYS A 68 33.52 -10.90 -4.06
CA LYS A 68 34.65 -11.36 -4.90
C LYS A 68 34.35 -11.43 -6.41
N ALA A 69 33.06 -11.51 -6.78
CA ALA A 69 32.62 -11.53 -8.17
C ALA A 69 32.38 -10.12 -8.74
N GLY A 70 32.56 -9.06 -7.93
CA GLY A 70 32.40 -7.68 -8.35
C GLY A 70 30.97 -7.14 -8.25
N PHE A 71 30.04 -7.85 -7.60
CA PHE A 71 28.68 -7.35 -7.36
C PHE A 71 28.60 -6.56 -6.06
N VAL A 72 27.84 -5.46 -6.06
CA VAL A 72 27.59 -4.64 -4.87
C VAL A 72 26.78 -5.43 -3.84
N VAL A 73 27.33 -5.55 -2.62
CA VAL A 73 26.68 -6.23 -1.49
C VAL A 73 26.38 -5.29 -0.33
N MET A 74 27.11 -4.19 -0.20
CA MET A 74 26.84 -3.17 0.81
C MET A 74 27.01 -1.77 0.25
N VAL A 75 26.04 -0.91 0.58
CA VAL A 75 26.06 0.53 0.34
C VAL A 75 25.87 1.23 1.68
N ASN A 76 26.84 2.06 2.09
CA ASN A 76 26.83 2.73 3.40
C ASN A 76 27.25 4.20 3.28
N VAL A 77 26.27 5.09 3.20
CA VAL A 77 26.46 6.52 2.89
C VAL A 77 26.36 7.40 4.15
N THR A 78 26.41 6.80 5.34
CA THR A 78 26.09 7.41 6.65
C THR A 78 26.92 8.62 7.07
N ASN A 79 27.97 8.96 6.33
CA ASN A 79 28.83 10.10 6.65
C ASN A 79 29.45 10.77 5.41
N SER A 80 29.01 10.40 4.20
CA SER A 80 29.61 10.83 2.94
C SER A 80 28.55 11.44 2.03
N SER A 81 28.44 12.77 2.10
CA SER A 81 28.18 13.62 0.94
C SER A 81 26.95 13.34 0.05
N ILE A 82 25.77 12.93 0.57
CA ILE A 82 24.51 13.33 -0.12
C ILE A 82 24.30 14.84 0.12
N ARG A 83 25.23 15.66 -0.38
CA ARG A 83 25.31 17.12 -0.17
C ARG A 83 24.16 17.89 -0.83
N ARG A 84 23.26 17.21 -1.52
CA ARG A 84 22.20 17.85 -2.31
C ARG A 84 20.78 17.39 -1.97
N GLY A 85 20.60 16.60 -0.91
CA GLY A 85 19.34 15.87 -0.75
C GLY A 85 19.03 15.03 -2.00
N GLY A 86 17.89 14.36 -2.00
CA GLY A 86 17.49 13.50 -3.11
C GLY A 86 16.33 12.60 -2.70
N THR A 87 15.84 11.80 -3.64
CA THR A 87 14.85 10.77 -3.35
C THR A 87 15.48 9.40 -3.42
N LEU A 88 15.00 8.44 -2.62
CA LEU A 88 15.47 7.05 -2.74
C LEU A 88 15.17 6.46 -4.13
N GLY A 89 14.20 7.03 -4.86
CA GLY A 89 13.88 6.65 -6.24
C GLY A 89 14.94 7.03 -7.26
N ASP A 90 15.86 7.96 -6.95
CA ASP A 90 16.96 8.34 -7.85
C ASP A 90 17.96 7.19 -8.02
N LEU A 91 18.08 6.32 -7.00
CA LEU A 91 18.86 5.10 -7.07
C LEU A 91 18.00 3.95 -7.62
N ASN A 92 18.35 3.43 -8.80
CA ASN A 92 17.67 2.26 -9.37
C ASN A 92 18.01 0.98 -8.59
N LEU A 93 17.27 0.73 -7.50
CA LEU A 93 17.48 -0.42 -6.63
C LEU A 93 17.39 -1.78 -7.35
N SER A 94 16.65 -1.86 -8.46
CA SER A 94 16.52 -3.08 -9.27
C SER A 94 17.84 -3.53 -9.89
N SER A 95 18.83 -2.64 -10.02
CA SER A 95 20.17 -2.96 -10.53
C SER A 95 21.05 -3.69 -9.51
N PHE A 96 20.65 -3.82 -8.24
CA PHE A 96 21.48 -4.40 -7.16
C PHE A 96 20.88 -5.70 -6.59
N PRO A 97 20.81 -6.80 -7.36
CA PRO A 97 20.20 -8.06 -6.92
C PRO A 97 21.00 -8.78 -5.81
N HIS A 98 22.25 -8.36 -5.57
CA HIS A 98 23.15 -8.91 -4.56
C HIS A 98 23.21 -8.08 -3.27
N LEU A 99 22.45 -6.99 -3.19
CA LEU A 99 22.53 -6.09 -2.05
C LEU A 99 22.02 -6.74 -0.76
N GLU A 100 22.89 -6.81 0.24
CA GLU A 100 22.61 -7.40 1.55
C GLU A 100 22.46 -6.32 2.62
N HIS A 101 23.20 -5.22 2.50
CA HIS A 101 23.21 -4.14 3.47
C HIS A 101 23.06 -2.77 2.79
N LEU A 102 22.00 -2.04 3.14
CA LEU A 102 21.77 -0.67 2.69
C LEU A 102 21.62 0.26 3.91
N ASP A 103 22.61 1.11 4.14
CA ASP A 103 22.55 2.15 5.16
C ASP A 103 22.65 3.54 4.51
N LEU A 104 21.52 4.23 4.53
CA LEU A 104 21.34 5.60 4.05
C LEU A 104 20.87 6.48 5.20
N SER A 105 21.20 6.14 6.45
CA SER A 105 20.81 6.96 7.59
C SER A 105 21.46 8.35 7.53
N ASN A 106 20.75 9.35 8.07
CA ASN A 106 21.21 10.74 8.15
C ASN A 106 21.64 11.33 6.79
N SER A 107 20.92 10.98 5.72
CA SER A 107 21.28 11.33 4.34
C SER A 107 20.37 12.41 3.74
N CYS A 108 19.53 13.06 4.55
CA CYS A 108 18.58 14.10 4.12
C CYS A 108 17.69 13.69 2.94
N LEU A 109 17.40 12.40 2.79
CA LEU A 109 16.51 11.90 1.73
C LEU A 109 15.09 12.39 1.97
N ASN A 110 14.37 12.72 0.91
CA ASN A 110 12.98 13.18 0.95
C ASN A 110 12.16 12.39 -0.09
N GLY A 111 10.84 12.61 -0.10
CA GLY A 111 9.92 11.91 -1.00
C GLY A 111 9.47 10.57 -0.41
N SER A 112 9.01 9.65 -1.25
CA SER A 112 8.45 8.37 -0.83
C SER A 112 9.46 7.23 -0.89
N LEU A 113 9.18 6.17 -0.14
CA LEU A 113 9.90 4.91 -0.26
C LEU A 113 9.52 4.22 -1.59
N PRO A 114 10.44 4.04 -2.56
CA PRO A 114 10.16 3.35 -3.82
C PRO A 114 9.76 1.89 -3.58
N THR A 115 8.80 1.39 -4.37
CA THR A 115 8.33 -0.01 -4.28
C THR A 115 9.41 -1.03 -4.62
N GLN A 116 10.43 -0.60 -5.37
CA GLN A 116 11.61 -1.38 -5.73
C GLN A 116 12.41 -1.86 -4.51
N ILE A 117 12.25 -1.24 -3.32
CA ILE A 117 12.86 -1.79 -2.09
C ILE A 117 12.38 -3.22 -1.80
N GLY A 118 11.15 -3.55 -2.19
CA GLY A 118 10.55 -4.87 -2.00
C GLY A 118 11.09 -5.94 -2.96
N SER A 119 11.82 -5.57 -4.03
CA SER A 119 12.44 -6.53 -4.95
C SER A 119 13.81 -7.01 -4.50
N LEU A 120 14.40 -6.38 -3.47
CA LEU A 120 15.70 -6.71 -2.92
C LEU A 120 15.66 -7.97 -2.04
N THR A 121 15.65 -9.14 -2.69
CA THR A 121 15.47 -10.44 -2.01
C THR A 121 16.59 -10.85 -1.06
N LYS A 122 17.79 -10.28 -1.19
CA LYS A 122 18.97 -10.58 -0.34
C LYS A 122 19.19 -9.58 0.79
N LEU A 123 18.37 -8.53 0.86
CA LEU A 123 18.56 -7.45 1.83
C LEU A 123 18.30 -7.96 3.26
N THR A 124 19.32 -7.91 4.11
CA THR A 124 19.23 -8.31 5.52
C THR A 124 19.25 -7.11 6.46
N HIS A 125 19.80 -5.99 5.99
CA HIS A 125 19.88 -4.75 6.76
C HIS A 125 19.46 -3.57 5.91
N LEU A 126 18.45 -2.83 6.39
CA LEU A 126 18.00 -1.57 5.82
C LEU A 126 17.92 -0.52 6.92
N SER A 127 18.71 0.54 6.77
CA SER A 127 18.69 1.70 7.67
C SER A 127 18.40 2.96 6.87
N LEU A 128 17.25 3.56 7.14
CA LEU A 128 16.78 4.83 6.55
C LEU A 128 16.52 5.90 7.64
N ARG A 129 17.09 5.71 8.83
CA ARG A 129 16.89 6.59 9.99
C ARG A 129 17.32 8.02 9.67
N ASP A 130 16.69 9.00 10.31
CA ASP A 130 17.09 10.42 10.21
C ASP A 130 17.04 10.94 8.76
N ASN A 131 16.03 10.49 8.00
CA ASN A 131 15.64 11.03 6.69
C ASN A 131 14.21 11.57 6.75
N PHE A 132 13.82 12.34 5.73
CA PHE A 132 12.49 12.94 5.58
C PHE A 132 11.56 12.10 4.69
N LEU A 133 11.70 10.78 4.71
CA LEU A 133 10.94 9.87 3.83
C LEU A 133 9.51 9.70 4.34
N ILE A 134 8.54 9.89 3.44
CA ILE A 134 7.14 9.53 3.67
C ILE A 134 6.98 8.07 3.24
N THR A 135 6.69 7.17 4.17
CA THR A 135 6.38 5.78 3.84
C THR A 135 4.94 5.46 4.23
N GLY A 136 4.25 4.72 3.36
CA GLY A 136 2.83 4.38 3.48
C GLY A 136 1.93 5.04 2.42
N THR A 137 0.73 4.50 2.27
CA THR A 137 -0.28 5.01 1.33
C THR A 137 -1.10 6.11 2.00
N TYR A 138 -1.19 7.27 1.36
CA TYR A 138 -2.01 8.37 1.86
C TYR A 138 -3.46 7.91 2.11
N GLY A 139 -4.02 8.31 3.25
CA GLY A 139 -5.33 7.84 3.72
C GLY A 139 -5.27 6.63 4.66
N TYR A 140 -4.20 5.83 4.61
CA TYR A 140 -4.00 4.65 5.48
C TYR A 140 -2.94 4.88 6.56
N ILE A 141 -2.10 5.91 6.41
CA ILE A 141 -1.04 6.24 7.36
C ILE A 141 -1.65 6.67 8.70
N ALA A 142 -1.19 6.03 9.78
CA ALA A 142 -1.54 6.43 11.14
C ALA A 142 -0.99 7.83 11.46
N PRO A 143 -1.73 8.69 12.18
CA PRO A 143 -1.36 10.07 12.40
C PRO A 143 -0.01 10.23 13.13
N GLU A 144 0.27 9.40 14.13
CA GLU A 144 1.57 9.40 14.83
C GLU A 144 2.72 9.04 13.90
N PHE A 145 2.48 8.19 12.90
CA PHE A 145 3.51 7.80 11.96
C PHE A 145 3.83 8.92 10.99
N ALA A 146 2.81 9.67 10.55
CA ALA A 146 2.98 10.84 9.69
C ALA A 146 3.87 11.93 10.31
N TYR A 147 3.83 12.09 11.65
CA TYR A 147 4.60 13.13 12.34
C TYR A 147 5.92 12.65 12.94
N THR A 148 5.98 11.42 13.45
CA THR A 148 7.16 10.92 14.19
C THR A 148 8.08 10.04 13.37
N MET A 149 7.59 9.51 12.23
CA MET A 149 8.29 8.49 11.43
C MET A 149 8.65 7.21 12.22
N VAL A 150 8.03 6.98 13.39
CA VAL A 150 8.22 5.76 14.17
C VAL A 150 7.20 4.71 13.72
N VAL A 151 7.68 3.66 13.07
CA VAL A 151 6.86 2.49 12.73
C VAL A 151 6.57 1.70 14.00
N THR A 152 5.30 1.42 14.26
CA THR A 152 4.86 0.55 15.35
C THR A 152 3.81 -0.45 14.84
N GLU A 153 3.60 -1.55 15.56
CA GLU A 153 2.48 -2.46 15.30
C GLU A 153 1.11 -1.76 15.31
N LYS A 154 1.00 -0.60 15.98
CA LYS A 154 -0.24 0.18 16.04
C LYS A 154 -0.51 0.96 14.77
N CYS A 155 0.51 1.23 13.95
CA CYS A 155 0.33 1.84 12.63
C CYS A 155 -0.46 0.89 11.73
N ASP A 156 -0.12 -0.41 11.75
CA ASP A 156 -0.83 -1.43 10.98
C ASP A 156 -2.27 -1.63 11.46
N VAL A 157 -2.50 -1.55 12.78
CA VAL A 157 -3.86 -1.56 13.36
C VAL A 157 -4.70 -0.42 12.78
N TYR A 158 -4.15 0.79 12.69
CA TYR A 158 -4.86 1.94 12.12
C TYR A 158 -5.20 1.71 10.64
N SER A 159 -4.21 1.28 9.84
CA SER A 159 -4.39 0.94 8.42
C SER A 159 -5.48 -0.12 8.23
N PHE A 160 -5.51 -1.15 9.10
CA PHE A 160 -6.58 -2.15 9.10
C PHE A 160 -7.95 -1.52 9.37
N GLY A 161 -8.05 -0.57 10.30
CA GLY A 161 -9.29 0.14 10.57
C GLY A 161 -9.84 0.88 9.34
N VAL A 162 -8.95 1.49 8.55
CA VAL A 162 -9.33 2.15 7.28
C VAL A 162 -9.89 1.12 6.29
N VAL A 163 -9.17 0.01 6.08
CA VAL A 163 -9.59 -1.07 5.16
C VAL A 163 -10.90 -1.73 5.61
N ALA A 164 -11.08 -1.97 6.90
CA ALA A 164 -12.29 -2.56 7.45
C ALA A 164 -13.51 -1.65 7.22
N LEU A 165 -13.34 -0.33 7.39
CA LEU A 165 -14.38 0.66 7.13
C LEU A 165 -14.67 0.77 5.62
N GLU A 166 -13.64 0.82 4.80
CA GLU A 166 -13.75 0.80 3.33
C GLU A 166 -14.52 -0.43 2.83
N THR A 167 -14.29 -1.59 3.44
CA THR A 167 -14.97 -2.85 3.08
C THR A 167 -16.48 -2.78 3.30
N ILE A 168 -16.95 -2.17 4.40
CA ILE A 168 -18.39 -2.06 4.69
C ILE A 168 -19.05 -0.87 3.99
N MET A 169 -18.28 0.14 3.60
CA MET A 169 -18.77 1.31 2.85
C MET A 169 -18.74 1.10 1.33
N GLY A 170 -17.91 0.19 0.84
CA GLY A 170 -17.65 -0.01 -0.59
C GLY A 170 -16.86 1.13 -1.25
N THR A 171 -16.38 2.10 -0.47
CA THR A 171 -15.64 3.29 -0.91
C THR A 171 -14.66 3.75 0.16
N HIS A 172 -13.59 4.46 -0.23
CA HIS A 172 -12.56 4.91 0.71
C HIS A 172 -13.11 5.93 1.74
N PRO A 173 -12.89 5.74 3.06
CA PRO A 173 -13.56 6.50 4.10
C PRO A 173 -12.99 7.90 4.36
N GLY A 174 -12.09 8.40 3.50
CA GLY A 174 -11.35 9.66 3.72
C GLY A 174 -12.24 10.88 3.99
N GLU A 175 -13.28 11.10 3.18
CA GLU A 175 -14.22 12.21 3.38
C GLU A 175 -15.04 12.04 4.67
N LEU A 176 -15.48 10.81 4.96
CA LEU A 176 -16.21 10.49 6.18
C LEU A 176 -15.36 10.77 7.43
N LEU A 177 -14.11 10.31 7.44
CA LEU A 177 -13.19 10.54 8.56
C LEU A 177 -12.91 12.03 8.73
N THR A 178 -12.74 12.76 7.63
CA THR A 178 -12.56 14.22 7.65
C THR A 178 -13.78 14.93 8.26
N SER A 179 -14.99 14.59 7.83
CA SER A 179 -16.25 15.15 8.34
C SER A 179 -16.49 14.83 9.83
N LEU A 180 -16.17 13.60 10.24
CA LEU A 180 -16.25 13.21 11.64
C LEU A 180 -15.25 14.01 12.48
N LEU A 181 -14.03 14.24 11.99
CA LEU A 181 -12.99 15.01 12.69
C LEU A 181 -13.37 16.48 12.83
N SER A 182 -13.98 17.09 11.80
CA SER A 182 -14.50 18.47 11.87
C SER A 182 -15.73 18.62 12.77
N SER A 183 -16.24 17.53 13.35
CA SER A 183 -17.40 17.52 14.27
C SER A 183 -18.67 18.10 13.66
N SER A 184 -18.70 18.24 12.33
CA SER A 184 -19.73 18.97 11.58
C SER A 184 -21.03 18.18 11.45
N ASP A 185 -20.99 16.87 11.59
CA ASP A 185 -22.17 16.01 11.41
C ASP A 185 -22.25 14.91 12.47
N GLN A 186 -22.93 15.20 13.58
CA GLN A 186 -23.18 14.23 14.66
C GLN A 186 -24.35 13.27 14.36
N ASN A 187 -25.09 13.52 13.27
CA ASN A 187 -26.32 12.82 12.94
C ASN A 187 -26.12 11.67 11.95
N LEU A 188 -24.93 11.51 11.38
CA LEU A 188 -24.61 10.38 10.50
C LEU A 188 -24.77 9.05 11.22
N MET A 189 -25.66 8.21 10.68
CA MET A 189 -25.92 6.87 11.18
C MET A 189 -25.13 5.84 10.38
N LEU A 190 -24.84 4.70 11.01
CA LEU A 190 -24.07 3.63 10.37
C LEU A 190 -24.74 3.16 9.08
N ASN A 191 -26.06 3.05 9.06
CA ASN A 191 -26.81 2.62 7.87
C ASN A 191 -26.65 3.56 6.66
N ASP A 192 -26.34 4.85 6.88
CA ASP A 192 -26.27 5.85 5.81
C ASP A 192 -24.95 5.76 5.03
N VAL A 193 -23.94 5.09 5.60
CA VAL A 193 -22.62 4.94 5.00
C VAL A 193 -22.33 3.54 4.47
N LEU A 194 -23.23 2.57 4.69
CA LEU A 194 -23.02 1.21 4.21
C LEU A 194 -23.13 1.14 2.69
N ASP A 195 -22.33 0.24 2.11
CA ASP A 195 -22.46 -0.12 0.70
C ASP A 195 -23.92 -0.53 0.40
N PRO A 196 -24.60 0.08 -0.58
CA PRO A 196 -25.98 -0.26 -0.92
C PRO A 196 -26.19 -1.74 -1.33
N ARG A 197 -25.11 -2.44 -1.70
CA ARG A 197 -25.12 -3.87 -2.02
C ARG A 197 -25.25 -4.72 -0.75
N LEU A 198 -24.86 -4.20 0.41
CA LEU A 198 -25.17 -4.83 1.69
C LEU A 198 -26.68 -4.65 1.94
N SER A 199 -27.38 -5.76 2.17
CA SER A 199 -28.81 -5.76 2.54
C SER A 199 -29.03 -6.11 4.02
N PRO A 200 -28.42 -5.38 4.97
CA PRO A 200 -28.46 -5.73 6.40
C PRO A 200 -29.85 -5.52 7.02
N GLN A 201 -30.76 -4.83 6.33
CA GLN A 201 -32.15 -4.66 6.77
C GLN A 201 -32.95 -5.96 6.70
N THR A 202 -32.53 -6.90 5.87
CA THR A 202 -33.23 -8.17 5.62
C THR A 202 -32.61 -9.33 6.42
N ASP A 203 -31.35 -9.22 6.81
CA ASP A 203 -30.61 -10.25 7.54
C ASP A 203 -30.04 -9.73 8.88
N PRO A 204 -30.65 -10.10 10.02
CA PRO A 204 -30.20 -9.71 11.36
C PRO A 204 -28.78 -10.18 11.71
N LEU A 205 -28.30 -11.29 11.13
CA LEU A 205 -26.95 -11.79 11.38
C LEU A 205 -25.92 -10.92 10.65
N LEU A 206 -26.21 -10.56 9.39
CA LEU A 206 -25.41 -9.62 8.62
C LEU A 206 -25.35 -8.25 9.31
N ALA A 207 -26.48 -7.75 9.83
CA ALA A 207 -26.50 -6.50 10.58
C ALA A 207 -25.57 -6.53 11.81
N GLN A 208 -25.51 -7.66 12.52
CA GLN A 208 -24.61 -7.83 13.65
C GLN A 208 -23.14 -7.87 13.22
N ASP A 209 -22.82 -8.55 12.12
CA ASP A 209 -21.46 -8.60 11.58
C ASP A 209 -20.99 -7.21 11.14
N VAL A 210 -21.85 -6.46 10.45
CA VAL A 210 -21.58 -5.08 10.04
C VAL A 210 -21.35 -4.18 11.26
N LEU A 211 -22.18 -4.29 12.29
CA LEU A 211 -22.01 -3.51 13.52
C LEU A 211 -20.68 -3.86 14.22
N LEU A 212 -20.31 -5.14 14.26
CA LEU A 212 -19.03 -5.58 14.83
C LEU A 212 -17.85 -5.01 14.05
N VAL A 213 -17.85 -5.15 12.71
CA VAL A 213 -16.79 -4.62 11.85
C VAL A 213 -16.66 -3.11 12.02
N ALA A 214 -17.77 -2.37 11.99
CA ALA A 214 -17.77 -0.92 12.19
C ALA A 214 -17.20 -0.54 13.56
N THR A 215 -17.62 -1.25 14.63
CA THR A 215 -17.14 -0.99 15.99
C THR A 215 -15.63 -1.22 16.12
N LEU A 216 -15.13 -2.34 15.58
CA LEU A 216 -13.70 -2.65 15.58
C LEU A 216 -12.91 -1.66 14.72
N ALA A 217 -13.43 -1.27 13.55
CA ALA A 217 -12.80 -0.29 12.68
C ALA A 217 -12.61 1.05 13.41
N PHE A 218 -13.64 1.60 14.03
CA PHE A 218 -13.52 2.86 14.79
C PHE A 218 -12.61 2.74 16.03
N ALA A 219 -12.55 1.57 16.67
CA ALA A 219 -11.59 1.32 17.75
C ALA A 219 -10.14 1.33 17.24
N CYS A 220 -9.90 0.80 16.04
CA CYS A 220 -8.59 0.80 15.38
C CYS A 220 -8.18 2.19 14.88
N LEU A 221 -9.14 3.02 14.48
CA LEU A 221 -8.92 4.37 13.92
C LEU A 221 -8.69 5.47 14.98
N ARG A 222 -8.46 5.12 16.26
CA ARG A 222 -8.19 6.13 17.28
C ARG A 222 -6.87 6.85 17.03
N SER A 223 -6.85 8.16 17.25
CA SER A 223 -5.63 8.96 17.08
C SER A 223 -4.51 8.54 18.02
N GLU A 224 -4.83 8.24 19.29
CA GLU A 224 -3.86 7.79 20.29
C GLU A 224 -3.55 6.28 20.14
N PRO A 225 -2.30 5.86 19.84
CA PRO A 225 -1.94 4.46 19.59
C PRO A 225 -2.26 3.53 20.77
N LYS A 226 -2.12 4.02 22.00
CA LYS A 226 -2.41 3.26 23.23
C LYS A 226 -3.88 2.90 23.38
N SER A 227 -4.76 3.70 22.77
CA SER A 227 -6.21 3.47 22.82
C SER A 227 -6.70 2.48 21.78
N ARG A 228 -5.84 2.09 20.81
CA ARG A 228 -6.18 1.09 19.79
C ARG A 228 -6.05 -0.32 20.37
N PRO A 229 -6.89 -1.28 19.96
CA PRO A 229 -6.68 -2.69 20.30
C PRO A 229 -5.39 -3.23 19.68
N THR A 230 -4.99 -4.44 20.08
CA THR A 230 -3.96 -5.22 19.38
C THR A 230 -4.61 -6.02 18.26
N MET A 231 -3.87 -6.35 17.19
CA MET A 231 -4.41 -7.22 16.13
C MET A 231 -4.83 -8.61 16.65
N LYS A 232 -4.21 -9.09 17.73
CA LYS A 232 -4.63 -10.30 18.43
C LYS A 232 -6.05 -10.17 19.00
N GLN A 233 -6.34 -9.06 19.69
CA GLN A 233 -7.68 -8.79 20.21
C GLN A 233 -8.69 -8.65 19.07
N VAL A 234 -8.35 -7.88 18.02
CA VAL A 234 -9.22 -7.73 16.84
C VAL A 234 -9.55 -9.09 16.20
N SER A 235 -8.54 -9.94 16.00
CA SER A 235 -8.74 -11.29 15.46
C SER A 235 -9.61 -12.15 16.38
N GLN A 236 -9.39 -12.08 17.69
CA GLN A 236 -10.19 -12.81 18.68
C GLN A 236 -11.66 -12.41 18.64
N GLU A 237 -11.97 -11.11 18.50
CA GLU A 237 -13.36 -10.63 18.39
C GLU A 237 -14.06 -11.17 17.13
N PHE A 238 -13.37 -11.28 16.01
CA PHE A 238 -13.92 -11.91 14.80
C PHE A 238 -14.17 -13.43 14.97
N LEU A 239 -13.30 -14.11 15.73
CA LEU A 239 -13.40 -15.55 15.98
C LEU A 239 -14.43 -15.89 17.06
N ALA A 240 -14.63 -15.01 18.04
CA ALA A 240 -15.49 -15.21 19.20
C ALA A 240 -16.98 -15.05 18.88
N ARG A 241 -17.47 -15.62 17.76
CA ARG A 241 -18.87 -15.60 17.25
C ARG A 241 -19.98 -16.04 18.24
N ARG A 242 -19.69 -16.22 19.53
CA ARG A 242 -20.59 -16.77 20.54
C ARG A 242 -21.35 -15.67 21.28
N ARG A 243 -22.68 -15.75 21.13
CA ARG A 243 -23.73 -15.05 21.90
C ARG A 243 -23.68 -13.54 21.78
N ARG A 244 -24.21 -13.05 20.67
CA ARG A 244 -24.50 -11.63 20.51
C ARG A 244 -25.86 -11.31 21.15
N PRO A 245 -25.93 -10.34 22.08
CA PRO A 245 -27.19 -9.73 22.50
C PRO A 245 -27.96 -9.19 21.29
N ALA A 246 -29.27 -9.05 21.41
CA ALA A 246 -30.12 -8.48 20.36
C ALA A 246 -29.50 -7.18 19.82
N ALA A 247 -29.23 -7.16 18.52
CA ALA A 247 -28.57 -6.04 17.85
C ALA A 247 -29.43 -4.79 17.96
N LYS A 248 -28.82 -3.65 18.30
CA LYS A 248 -29.46 -2.37 18.04
C LYS A 248 -29.68 -2.25 16.53
N PRO A 249 -30.82 -1.74 16.07
CA PRO A 249 -31.00 -1.48 14.66
C PRO A 249 -29.91 -0.53 14.16
N LEU A 250 -29.35 -0.79 12.97
CA LEU A 250 -28.23 -0.03 12.42
C LEU A 250 -28.56 1.45 12.21
N HIS A 251 -29.82 1.75 11.91
CA HIS A 251 -30.34 3.11 11.80
C HIS A 251 -30.40 3.87 13.14
N ALA A 252 -30.09 3.21 14.27
CA ALA A 252 -30.01 3.83 15.60
C ALA A 252 -28.56 3.93 16.12
N VAL A 253 -27.57 3.56 15.30
CA VAL A 253 -26.15 3.57 15.65
C VAL A 253 -25.48 4.80 15.01
N SER A 254 -25.19 5.81 15.82
CA SER A 254 -24.45 7.00 15.38
C SER A 254 -22.95 6.70 15.22
N LEU A 255 -22.38 7.11 14.09
CA LEU A 255 -20.94 6.97 13.81
C LEU A 255 -20.09 7.79 14.77
N TRP A 256 -20.54 9.00 15.10
CA TRP A 256 -19.87 9.85 16.09
C TRP A 256 -19.76 9.15 17.45
N ARG A 257 -20.84 8.46 17.87
CA ARG A 257 -20.81 7.65 19.09
C ARG A 257 -19.83 6.49 18.95
N LEU A 258 -19.83 5.74 17.85
CA LEU A 258 -18.91 4.61 17.66
C LEU A 258 -17.44 5.06 17.78
N ARG A 259 -17.09 6.21 17.21
CA ARG A 259 -15.74 6.76 17.30
C ARG A 259 -15.34 7.16 18.72
N ASN A 260 -16.23 7.87 19.41
CA ASN A 260 -15.89 8.51 20.68
C ASN A 260 -16.19 7.64 21.91
N LYS A 261 -16.83 6.48 21.72
CA LYS A 261 -17.15 5.59 22.84
C LYS A 261 -15.87 5.09 23.49
N ASP A 262 -15.74 5.16 24.80
CA ASP A 262 -14.62 4.54 25.51
C ASP A 262 -14.59 3.02 25.26
N GLY A 263 -13.39 2.45 25.13
CA GLY A 263 -13.11 1.07 24.67
C GLY A 263 -13.70 -0.07 25.52
N ASN A 264 -14.66 0.21 26.39
CA ASN A 264 -15.37 -0.73 27.25
C ASN A 264 -16.39 -1.63 26.52
N PHE A 265 -16.16 -1.95 25.25
CA PHE A 265 -16.94 -2.99 24.55
C PHE A 265 -16.28 -4.38 24.61
N LEU A 266 -15.03 -4.49 25.07
CA LEU A 266 -14.30 -5.76 25.07
C LEU A 266 -14.53 -6.64 26.31
N LEU A 267 -15.32 -6.19 27.30
CA LEU A 267 -15.65 -6.95 28.51
C LEU A 267 -17.03 -6.55 29.03
N ASN A 268 -18.08 -7.20 28.52
CA ASN A 268 -19.28 -7.66 29.27
C ASN A 268 -20.36 -8.18 28.31
#